data_AF-A0A4V3WE12-F1
#
_entry.id   AF-A0A4V3WE12-F1
#
_cell.length_a   1.000
_cell.length_b   1.000
_cell.length_c   1.000
_cell.angle_alpha   90.00
_cell.angle_beta   90.00
_cell.angle_gamma   90.00
#
_symmetry.space_group_name_H-M   'P 1'
#
loop_
_entity.id
_entity.type
_entity.pdbx_description
1 polymer ?
#
loop_
_entity_poly.entity_id
_entity_poly.type
_entity_poly.pdbx_seq_one_letter_code
_entity_poly.pdbx_strand_id
1 'polypeptide(L)'
;MGHWRHQVSIGIDDLLEDSRTTVNEKGRILAERLNREACFRSFMHVDRFRSAQDAEELDEVLEQMYDYADRQRIWIRKNAS
;
A
#
# COMPACT_ATOMS: atom_id res chain seq x y z
N MET A 1 -7.69 21.33 9.04
CA MET A 1 -6.92 20.14 8.61
C MET A 1 -7.52 18.93 9.30
N GLY A 2 -7.91 17.89 8.57
CA GLY A 2 -8.58 16.73 9.14
C GLY A 2 -7.74 16.04 10.22
N HIS A 3 -8.38 15.58 11.30
CA HIS A 3 -7.70 14.83 12.36
C HIS A 3 -7.36 13.43 11.86
N TRP A 4 -6.11 13.25 11.43
CA TRP A 4 -5.53 11.93 11.13
C TRP A 4 -5.19 11.21 12.43
N ARG A 5 -5.56 9.94 12.55
CA ARG A 5 -5.32 9.09 13.73
C ARG A 5 -3.93 8.46 13.71
N HIS A 6 -3.45 8.09 12.52
CA HIS A 6 -2.18 7.42 12.33
C HIS A 6 -1.44 8.03 11.14
N GLN A 7 -0.12 7.88 11.14
CA GLN A 7 0.73 8.32 10.05
C GLN A 7 1.77 7.23 9.80
N VAL A 8 1.91 6.80 8.56
CA VAL A 8 2.84 5.72 8.17
C VAL A 8 3.62 6.11 6.92
N SER A 9 4.78 5.47 6.74
CA SER A 9 5.62 5.62 5.55
C SER A 9 5.84 4.26 4.91
N ILE A 10 5.10 3.97 3.84
CA ILE A 10 5.12 2.65 3.18
C ILE A 10 6.06 2.67 1.95
N GLY A 11 6.41 3.85 1.43
CA GLY A 11 7.26 3.99 0.23
C GLY A 11 6.60 3.42 -1.03
N ILE A 12 5.28 3.68 -1.19
CA ILE A 12 4.49 3.19 -2.33
C ILE A 12 5.00 3.80 -3.63
N ASP A 13 5.14 5.13 -3.67
CA ASP A 13 5.60 5.84 -4.88
C ASP A 13 6.94 5.33 -5.39
N ASP A 14 7.96 5.22 -4.51
CA ASP A 14 9.29 4.72 -4.87
C ASP A 14 9.24 3.35 -5.55
N LEU A 15 8.34 2.48 -5.06
CA LEU A 15 8.20 1.12 -5.56
C LEU A 15 7.41 1.07 -6.86
N LEU A 16 6.39 1.92 -7.03
CA LEU A 16 5.62 2.00 -8.26
C LEU A 16 6.44 2.60 -9.41
N GLU A 17 7.30 3.58 -9.12
CA GLU A 17 8.21 4.19 -10.09
C GLU A 17 9.38 3.29 -10.51
N ASP A 18 9.69 2.25 -9.72
CA ASP A 18 10.77 1.32 -10.05
C ASP A 18 10.41 0.44 -11.28
N SER A 19 10.98 0.78 -12.43
CA SER A 19 10.79 0.04 -13.68
C SER A 19 11.56 -1.27 -13.75
N ARG A 20 12.45 -1.56 -12.79
CA ARG A 20 13.23 -2.81 -12.75
C ARG A 20 12.48 -3.95 -12.08
N THR A 21 11.45 -3.61 -11.29
CA THR A 21 10.67 -4.56 -10.52
C THR A 21 9.40 -4.94 -11.27
N THR A 22 9.11 -6.23 -11.37
CA THR A 22 7.86 -6.71 -12.00
C THR A 22 6.64 -6.37 -11.15
N VAL A 23 5.45 -6.27 -11.74
CA VAL A 23 4.20 -5.98 -11.00
C VAL A 23 3.98 -6.96 -9.84
N ASN A 24 4.14 -8.25 -10.09
CA ASN A 24 3.97 -9.29 -9.07
C ASN A 24 4.92 -9.05 -7.88
N GLU A 25 6.16 -8.68 -8.17
CA GLU A 25 7.17 -8.42 -7.16
C GLU A 25 6.89 -7.11 -6.39
N LYS A 26 6.40 -6.06 -7.07
CA LYS A 26 5.87 -4.86 -6.42
C LYS A 26 4.73 -5.21 -5.46
N GLY A 27 3.77 -6.01 -5.90
CA GLY A 27 2.67 -6.49 -5.08
C GLY A 27 3.14 -7.25 -3.84
N ARG A 28 4.08 -8.18 -4.00
CA ARG A 28 4.67 -8.91 -2.86
C ARG A 28 5.38 -7.97 -1.86
N ILE A 29 6.17 -7.02 -2.35
CA ILE A 29 6.87 -6.05 -1.50
C ILE A 29 5.85 -5.17 -0.76
N LEU A 30 4.81 -4.67 -1.44
CA LEU A 30 3.74 -3.88 -0.79
C LEU A 30 3.04 -4.67 0.31
N ALA A 31 2.70 -5.94 0.04
CA ALA A 31 2.06 -6.80 1.03
C ALA A 31 2.94 -6.99 2.28
N GLU A 32 4.25 -7.15 2.10
CA GLU A 32 5.19 -7.26 3.21
C GLU A 32 5.30 -5.96 4.01
N ARG A 33 5.38 -4.81 3.33
CA ARG A 33 5.45 -3.50 4.00
C ARG A 33 4.16 -3.20 4.76
N LEU A 34 3.00 -3.44 4.17
CA LEU A 34 1.70 -3.27 4.82
C LEU A 34 1.56 -4.16 6.07
N ASN A 35 2.01 -5.42 6.01
CA ASN A 35 1.96 -6.33 7.15
C ASN A 35 2.83 -5.87 8.35
N ARG A 36 3.89 -5.09 8.10
CA ARG A 36 4.73 -4.53 9.17
C ARG A 36 4.02 -3.39 9.90
N GLU A 37 3.11 -2.69 9.23
CA GLU A 37 2.36 -1.57 9.79
C GLU A 37 1.16 -2.05 10.62
N ALA A 38 1.19 -1.79 11.93
CA ALA A 38 0.14 -2.24 12.85
C ALA A 38 -1.26 -1.75 12.46
N CYS A 39 -1.36 -0.56 11.85
CA CYS A 39 -2.63 0.02 11.39
C CYS A 39 -3.20 -0.64 10.12
N PHE A 40 -2.41 -1.44 9.41
CA PHE A 40 -2.86 -2.21 8.24
C PHE A 40 -3.04 -3.70 8.53
N ARG A 41 -2.81 -4.17 9.76
CA ARG A 41 -3.05 -5.57 10.14
C ARG A 41 -4.50 -6.02 9.95
N SER A 42 -5.45 -5.10 10.03
CA SER A 42 -6.88 -5.39 9.80
C SER A 42 -7.31 -5.15 8.35
N PHE A 43 -6.39 -4.80 7.45
CA PHE A 43 -6.70 -4.68 6.03
C PHE A 43 -6.83 -6.08 5.42
N MET A 44 -8.06 -6.49 5.09
CA MET A 44 -8.33 -7.85 4.63
C MET A 44 -7.79 -8.17 3.24
N HIS A 45 -7.39 -7.17 2.46
CA HIS A 45 -6.92 -7.35 1.08
C HIS A 45 -5.39 -7.37 0.95
N VAL A 46 -4.63 -7.46 2.05
CA VAL A 46 -3.15 -7.55 1.99
C VAL A 46 -2.70 -8.72 1.11
N ASP A 47 -3.37 -9.87 1.17
CA ASP A 47 -2.99 -11.02 0.34
C ASP A 47 -3.32 -10.82 -1.15
N ARG A 48 -4.27 -9.93 -1.50
CA ARG A 48 -4.56 -9.62 -2.92
C ARG A 48 -3.39 -8.92 -3.61
N PHE A 49 -2.59 -8.17 -2.86
CA PHE A 49 -1.34 -7.61 -3.40
C PHE A 49 -0.38 -8.71 -3.88
N ARG A 50 -0.34 -9.86 -3.21
CA ARG A 50 0.55 -10.97 -3.59
C ARG A 50 0.07 -11.73 -4.83
N SER A 51 -1.23 -11.66 -5.13
CA SER A 51 -1.85 -12.33 -6.27
C SER A 51 -1.94 -11.47 -7.52
N ALA A 52 -1.70 -10.16 -7.44
CA ALA A 52 -1.77 -9.26 -8.58
C ALA A 52 -0.80 -9.69 -9.70
N GLN A 53 -1.34 -9.91 -10.90
CA GLN A 53 -0.61 -10.39 -12.07
C GLN A 53 -0.22 -9.27 -13.02
N ASP A 54 -1.02 -8.20 -13.05
CA ASP A 54 -0.83 -7.05 -13.91
C ASP A 54 -1.07 -5.72 -13.17
N ALA A 55 -0.76 -4.62 -13.85
CA ALA A 55 -0.82 -3.29 -13.27
C ALA A 55 -2.25 -2.89 -12.89
N GLU A 56 -3.26 -3.36 -13.62
CA GLU A 56 -4.66 -3.05 -13.36
C GLU A 56 -5.12 -3.70 -12.05
N GLU A 57 -4.83 -4.99 -11.87
CA GLU A 57 -5.11 -5.68 -10.60
C GLU A 57 -4.36 -5.05 -9.42
N LEU A 58 -3.12 -4.60 -9.62
CA LEU A 58 -2.34 -3.94 -8.59
C LEU A 58 -2.94 -2.58 -8.22
N ASP A 59 -3.37 -1.80 -9.20
CA ASP A 59 -4.00 -0.49 -9.02
C ASP A 59 -5.33 -0.61 -8.28
N GLU A 60 -6.17 -1.60 -8.64
CA GLU A 60 -7.43 -1.86 -7.91
C GLU A 60 -7.19 -2.13 -6.41
N VAL A 61 -6.18 -2.92 -6.08
CA VAL A 61 -5.88 -3.25 -4.67
C VAL A 61 -5.27 -2.05 -3.95
N LEU A 62 -4.49 -1.21 -4.65
CA LEU A 62 -4.00 0.06 -4.12
C LEU A 62 -5.15 1.02 -3.79
N GLU A 63 -6.14 1.15 -4.67
CA GLU A 63 -7.33 1.98 -4.41
C GLU A 63 -8.06 1.51 -3.16
N GLN A 64 -8.29 0.20 -3.02
CA GLN A 64 -8.92 -0.38 -1.82
C GLN A 64 -8.12 -0.09 -0.54
N MET A 65 -6.80 -0.09 -0.65
CA MET A 65 -5.88 0.21 0.46
C MET A 65 -5.95 1.70 0.84
N TYR A 66 -5.99 2.61 -0.12
CA TYR A 66 -6.17 4.04 0.13
C TYR A 66 -7.56 4.37 0.72
N ASP A 67 -8.61 3.73 0.23
CA ASP A 67 -9.96 3.82 0.79
C ASP A 67 -9.99 3.36 2.26
N TYR A 68 -9.33 2.24 2.56
CA TYR A 68 -9.18 1.77 3.93
C TYR A 68 -8.43 2.78 4.78
N ALA A 69 -7.32 3.32 4.28
CA ALA A 69 -6.51 4.30 4.97
C ALA A 69 -7.32 5.55 5.32
N ASP A 70 -8.10 6.10 4.37
CA ASP A 70 -8.94 7.27 4.61
C ASP A 70 -10.03 6.99 5.67
N ARG A 71 -10.74 5.86 5.55
CA ARG A 71 -11.76 5.44 6.54
C ARG A 71 -11.18 5.29 7.94
N GLN A 72 -9.96 4.76 8.05
CA GLN A 72 -9.27 4.59 9.33
C GLN A 72 -8.52 5.86 9.78
N ARG A 73 -8.57 6.95 9.00
CA ARG A 73 -7.82 8.19 9.24
C ARG A 73 -6.32 7.93 9.35
N ILE A 74 -5.76 7.11 8.46
CA ILE A 74 -4.34 6.82 8.32
C ILE A 74 -3.77 7.69 7.20
N TRP A 75 -2.83 8.57 7.53
CA TRP A 75 -2.06 9.31 6.53
C TRP A 75 -0.91 8.43 6.03
N ILE A 76 -0.91 8.10 4.74
CA ILE A 76 0.24 7.46 4.08
C ILE A 76 1.14 8.56 3.54
N ARG A 77 2.31 8.73 4.15
CA ARG A 77 3.29 9.72 3.72
C ARG A 77 4.07 9.17 2.53
N LYS A 78 4.45 10.07 1.62
CA LYS A 78 5.55 9.82 0.70
C LYS A 78 6.81 9.61 1.53
N ASN A 79 7.64 8.64 1.16
CA ASN A 79 8.97 8.56 1.76
C ASN A 79 9.69 9.88 1.46
N ALA A 80 10.31 10.45 2.49
CA ALA A 80 11.32 11.48 2.28
C ALA A 80 12.56 10.76 1.77
N SER A 81 12.88 10.95 0.49
CA SER A 81 14.13 10.50 -0.13
C SER A 81 15.35 10.99 0.65
#